data_AF-A0A392N0F8-F1
#
_entry.id   AF-A0A392N0F8-F1
#
_cell.length_a   1.000
_cell.length_b   1.000
_cell.length_c   1.000
_cell.angle_alpha   90.00
_cell.angle_beta   90.00
_cell.angle_gamma   90.00
#
_symmetry.space_group_name_H-M   'P 1'
#
loop_
_entity.id
_entity.type
_entity.pdbx_description
1 polymer ?
#
loop_
_entity_poly.entity_id
_entity_poly.type
_entity_poly.pdbx_seq_one_letter_code
_entity_poly.pdbx_strand_id
1 'polypeptide(L)' 'TKIQLLDLPGIIEGASEGKGRGRQVIAVAKSSDIVLMVLDASKSEGHRQILTKELEAVGLRLNKRPPQVSLCEGIFLDT' A
#
# COMPACT_ATOMS: atom_id res chain seq x y z
N THR A 1 12.23 -23.66 1.49
CA THR A 1 11.32 -22.50 1.35
C THR A 1 11.41 -22.00 -0.08
N LYS A 2 10.29 -21.67 -0.73
CA LYS A 2 10.28 -21.12 -2.10
C LYS A 2 9.82 -19.67 -2.01
N ILE A 3 10.55 -18.76 -2.64
CA ILE A 3 10.18 -17.34 -2.72
C ILE A 3 9.69 -17.09 -4.14
N GLN A 4 8.56 -16.40 -4.28
CA GLN A 4 8.08 -15.93 -5.57
C GLN A 4 8.44 -14.46 -5.72
N LEU A 5 9.15 -14.13 -6.80
CA LEU A 5 9.24 -12.75 -7.25
C LEU A 5 8.20 -12.53 -8.33
N LEU A 6 7.33 -11.56 -8.09
CA LEU A 6 6.42 -11.05 -9.10
C LEU A 6 6.82 -9.62 -9.44
N ASP A 7 6.95 -9.35 -10.73
CA ASP A 7 7.11 -7.98 -11.20
C ASP A 7 5.74 -7.35 -11.45
N LEU A 8 5.52 -6.20 -10.83
CA LEU A 8 4.31 -5.42 -11.00
C LEU A 8 4.65 -4.32 -12.02
N PRO A 9 4.16 -4.41 -13.28
CA PRO A 9 4.49 -3.43 -14.30
C PRO A 9 4.09 -2.02 -13.81
N GLY A 10 5.01 -1.06 -13.98
CA GLY A 10 5.04 0.26 -13.33
C GLY A 10 3.88 1.22 -13.63
N ILE A 11 2.65 0.81 -13.32
CA ILE A 11 1.43 1.60 -13.47
C ILE A 11 0.68 1.54 -12.14
N ILE A 12 1.14 2.37 -11.21
CA ILE A 12 0.39 2.70 -9.98
C ILE A 12 -0.21 4.10 -10.00
N GLU A 13 0.27 5.00 -10.86
CA GLU A 13 -0.43 6.26 -11.14
C GLU A 13 -1.82 5.97 -11.73
N GLY A 14 -2.86 6.48 -11.08
CA GLY A 14 -4.24 6.27 -11.51
C GLY A 14 -4.78 4.85 -11.29
N ALA A 15 -4.02 3.96 -10.62
CA ALA A 15 -4.52 2.64 -10.22
C ALA A 15 -5.60 2.76 -9.13
N SER A 16 -5.48 3.77 -8.27
CA SER A 16 -6.50 4.18 -7.30
C SER A 16 -7.80 4.66 -7.98
N GLU A 17 -7.70 5.27 -9.17
CA GLU A 17 -8.84 5.71 -9.99
C GLU A 17 -9.49 4.59 -10.82
N GLY A 18 -8.97 3.36 -10.76
CA GLY A 18 -9.53 2.21 -11.46
C GLY A 18 -9.28 2.16 -12.97
N LYS A 19 -8.33 2.95 -13.50
CA LYS A 19 -7.97 2.92 -14.92
C LYS A 19 -7.00 1.75 -15.21
N GLY A 20 -7.28 0.96 -16.26
CA GLY A 20 -6.37 -0.08 -16.76
C GLY A 20 -6.19 -1.32 -15.87
N ARG A 21 -4.96 -1.88 -15.84
CA ARG A 21 -4.60 -3.08 -15.05
C ARG A 21 -4.26 -2.80 -13.57
N GLY A 22 -4.39 -1.55 -13.12
CA GLY A 22 -4.00 -1.12 -11.76
C GLY A 22 -4.68 -1.92 -10.64
N ARG A 23 -5.93 -2.34 -10.82
CA ARG A 23 -6.66 -3.14 -9.81
C ARG A 23 -6.05 -4.52 -9.57
N GLN A 24 -5.53 -5.17 -10.60
CA GLN A 24 -4.87 -6.47 -10.48
C GLN A 24 -3.54 -6.34 -9.74
N VAL A 25 -2.77 -5.30 -10.08
CA VAL A 25 -1.49 -4.98 -9.44
C VAL A 25 -1.65 -4.70 -7.95
N ILE A 26 -2.67 -3.92 -7.56
CA ILE A 26 -2.98 -3.63 -6.15
C ILE A 26 -3.35 -4.90 -5.38
N ALA A 27 -4.16 -5.78 -5.99
CA ALA A 27 -4.59 -7.02 -5.34
C ALA A 27 -3.39 -7.91 -4.97
N VAL A 28 -2.40 -8.00 -5.87
CA VAL A 28 -1.20 -8.78 -5.59
C VAL A 28 -0.29 -8.12 -4.56
N ALA A 29 -0.13 -6.79 -4.62
CA ALA A 29 0.65 -6.05 -3.62
C ALA A 29 0.04 -6.15 -2.21
N LYS A 30 -1.29 -6.30 -2.10
CA LYS A 30 -1.97 -6.54 -0.81
C LYS A 30 -1.78 -7.96 -0.27
N SER A 31 -1.55 -8.95 -1.14
CA SER A 31 -1.31 -10.33 -0.74
C SER A 31 0.16 -10.67 -0.54
N SER A 32 1.09 -9.80 -0.94
CA SER A 32 2.52 -10.03 -0.81
C SER A 32 3.02 -9.78 0.61
N ASP A 33 3.94 -10.61 1.08
CA ASP A 33 4.61 -10.42 2.39
C ASP A 33 5.59 -9.23 2.38
N ILE A 34 6.20 -8.96 1.22
CA ILE A 34 7.21 -7.90 1.03
C ILE A 34 6.94 -7.18 -0.28
N VAL A 35 6.97 -5.86 -0.24
CA VAL A 35 6.94 -4.98 -1.42
C VAL A 35 8.29 -4.30 -1.55
N LEU A 36 8.95 -4.48 -2.70
CA LEU A 36 10.22 -3.82 -3.01
C LEU A 36 9.97 -2.60 -3.90
N MET A 37 10.38 -1.42 -3.44
CA MET A 37 10.34 -0.19 -4.23
C MET A 37 11.71 0.09 -4.83
N VAL A 38 11.81 -0.02 -6.16
CA VAL A 38 13.03 0.28 -6.91
C VAL A 38 12.96 1.72 -7.40
N LEU A 39 13.97 2.53 -7.05
CA LEU A 39 14.04 3.95 -7.38
C LEU A 39 15.35 4.28 -8.09
N ASP A 40 15.30 5.25 -9.01
CA ASP A 40 16.49 5.84 -9.61
C ASP A 40 17.19 6.76 -8.60
N ALA A 41 18.51 6.60 -8.41
CA ALA A 41 19.30 7.38 -7.47
C ALA A 41 19.31 8.90 -7.78
N SER A 42 19.19 9.28 -9.05
CA SER A 42 19.26 10.67 -9.51
C SER A 42 17.98 11.49 -9.28
N LYS A 43 16.82 10.82 -9.17
CA LYS A 43 15.49 11.44 -9.00
C LYS A 43 14.66 10.74 -7.92
N SER A 44 15.35 10.10 -6.96
CA SER A 44 14.78 9.17 -5.99
C SER A 44 13.67 9.80 -5.13
N GLU A 45 13.86 11.02 -4.64
CA GLU A 45 12.93 11.66 -3.70
C GLU A 45 11.56 11.97 -4.29
N GLY A 46 11.51 12.54 -5.50
CA GLY A 46 10.24 12.90 -6.15
C GLY A 46 9.41 11.66 -6.51
N HIS A 47 10.05 10.66 -7.12
CA HIS A 47 9.37 9.40 -7.46
C HIS A 47 8.93 8.65 -6.19
N ARG A 48 9.78 8.62 -5.15
CA ARG A 48 9.41 7.98 -3.88
C ARG A 48 8.14 8.57 -3.28
N GLN A 49 7.99 9.90 -3.26
CA GLN A 49 6.82 10.56 -2.70
C GLN A 49 5.54 10.23 -3.48
N ILE A 50 5.59 10.27 -4.82
CA ILE A 50 4.45 9.95 -5.67
C ILE A 50 4.02 8.49 -5.46
N LEU A 51 4.96 7.54 -5.54
CA LEU A 51 4.68 6.11 -5.39
C LEU A 51 4.16 5.79 -3.99
N THR A 52 4.71 6.44 -2.95
CA THR A 52 4.22 6.27 -1.57
C THR A 52 2.78 6.76 -1.43
N LYS A 53 2.45 7.91 -2.03
CA LYS A 53 1.10 8.47 -2.00
C LYS A 53 0.07 7.56 -2.69
N GLU A 54 0.41 7.01 -3.86
CA GLU A 54 -0.46 6.06 -4.57
C GLU A 54 -0.66 4.76 -3.79
N LEU A 55 0.41 4.21 -3.22
CA LEU A 55 0.34 3.00 -2.39
C LEU A 55 -0.52 3.24 -1.13
N GLU A 56 -0.44 4.43 -0.54
CA GLU A 56 -1.30 4.81 0.58
C GLU A 56 -2.77 5.01 0.17
N ALA A 57 -3.03 5.57 -1.00
CA ALA A 57 -4.38 5.74 -1.54
C ALA A 57 -5.10 4.40 -1.73
N VAL A 58 -4.36 3.33 -2.07
CA VAL A 58 -4.93 1.98 -2.24
C VAL A 58 -5.03 1.19 -0.92
N GLY A 59 -4.56 1.77 0.19
CA GLY A 59 -4.65 1.22 1.54
C GLY A 59 -3.42 0.44 2.00
N LEU A 60 -2.30 0.50 1.28
CA LEU A 60 -1.03 -0.04 1.77
C LEU A 60 -0.38 0.97 2.73
N ARG A 61 0.22 0.47 3.81
CA ARG A 61 0.87 1.29 4.85
C ARG A 61 2.31 0.84 5.01
N LEU A 62 3.20 1.41 4.19
CA LEU A 62 4.60 1.02 4.13
C LEU A 62 5.31 1.32 5.45
N ASN A 63 5.97 0.31 6.02
CA ASN A 63 6.81 0.43 7.22
C ASN A 63 6.12 1.08 8.44
N LYS A 64 4.78 1.00 8.53
CA LYS A 64 4.00 1.54 9.64
C LYS A 64 3.49 0.40 10.52
N ARG A 65 3.45 0.64 11.83
CA ARG A 65 2.74 -0.24 12.77
C ARG A 65 1.24 0.08 12.76
N PRO A 66 0.37 -0.89 13.06
CA PRO A 66 -1.04 -0.61 13.30
C PRO A 66 -1.20 0.48 14.37
N PRO A 67 -2.13 1.43 14.19
CA PRO A 67 -2.37 2.46 15.19
C PRO A 67 -2.93 1.83 16.48
N GLN A 68 -2.52 2.36 17.63
CA GLN A 68 -3.01 1.94 18.93
C GLN A 68 -4.36 2.62 19.20
N VAL A 69 -5.43 2.09 18.60
CA VAL A 69 -6.82 2.55 18.81
C VAL A 69 -7.64 1.43 19.41
N SER A 70 -8.29 1.72 20.54
CA SER A 70 -9.30 0.87 21.16
C SER A 70 -10.67 1.50 20.95
N LEU A 71 -11.57 0.82 20.24
CA LEU A 71 -12.97 1.21 20.15
C LEU A 71 -13.65 0.80 21.45
N CYS A 72 -13.81 1.75 22.39
CA CYS A 72 -14.69 1.56 23.53
C CYS A 72 -16.12 1.86 23.07
N GLU A 73 -16.92 0.82 22.81
CA GLU A 73 -18.37 0.99 22.82
C GLU A 73 -18.78 1.32 24.25
N GLY A 74 -19.43 2.47 24.43
CA GLY A 74 -19.92 2.92 25.72
C GLY A 74 -20.85 1.87 26.32
N ILE A 75 -20.42 1.29 27.44
CA ILE A 75 -21.30 0.55 28.33
C ILE A 75 -22.19 1.62 28.98
N PHE A 76 -23.39 1.80 28.43
CA PHE A 76 -24.45 2.55 29.11
C PHE A 76 -24.92 1.66 30.27
N LEU A 77 -24.25 1.81 31.43
CA LEU A 77 -24.80 1.38 32.71
C LEU A 77 -25.87 2.40 33.09
N ASP A 78 -27.09 2.19 32.60
CA ASP A 78 -28.27 2.78 33.23
C ASP A 78 -28.95 1.68 34.05
N THR A 79 -28.69 1.77 35.36
CA THR A 79 -29.62 1.38 36.44
C THR A 79 -31.03 1.87 36.20
#